data_AF-A0A1T2WYX5-F1
#
_entry.id   AF-A0A1T2WYX5-F1
#
_cell.length_a   1.000
_cell.length_b   1.000
_cell.length_c   1.000
_cell.angle_alpha   90.00
_cell.angle_beta   90.00
_cell.angle_gamma   90.00
#
_symmetry.space_group_name_H-M   'P 1'
#
loop_
_entity.id
_entity.type
_entity.pdbx_description
1 polymer ?
#
loop_
_entity_poly.entity_id
_entity_poly.type
_entity_poly.pdbx_seq_one_letter_code
_entity_poly.pdbx_strand_id
1 'polypeptide(L)'
;MNYIWFNYEMPILEQLPDPFKEAAILLNPFIIMPIGWTDMKKKSEYEHVYPELEESIKLGKPKPWKEVMHETGIKSYEELAVALKTSISALKKEFAREDLAKLLNYNLSKELYYPREDKISEYLIPGILEVLSSSGANSFMYSDPILDQSGELRIKDATGLEMCELAPTEIVITDEGMDYAFLSVYDSFITLFLSKEKKIKEIINKNKWEAVICGPETYISWYFGKIEFGSND
;
A
#
# COMPACT_ATOMS: atom_id res chain seq x y z
N MET A 1 -18.00 9.93 3.04
CA MET A 1 -17.38 9.25 4.20
C MET A 1 -16.10 9.98 4.54
N ASN A 2 -15.78 10.16 5.83
CA ASN A 2 -14.50 10.77 6.25
C ASN A 2 -13.38 9.72 6.21
N TYR A 3 -12.14 10.17 6.10
CA TYR A 3 -10.97 9.30 6.23
C TYR A 3 -10.99 8.51 7.56
N ILE A 4 -10.55 7.24 7.52
CA ILE A 4 -10.51 6.35 8.70
C ILE A 4 -9.10 6.38 9.28
N TRP A 5 -8.96 6.88 10.50
CA TRP A 5 -7.71 6.88 11.24
C TRP A 5 -7.57 5.61 12.09
N PHE A 6 -6.49 4.86 11.87
CA PHE A 6 -6.12 3.73 12.71
C PHE A 6 -5.02 4.14 13.69
N ASN A 7 -5.18 3.80 14.97
CA ASN A 7 -4.15 3.96 15.98
C ASN A 7 -3.33 2.67 16.15
N TYR A 8 -2.22 2.80 16.88
CA TYR A 8 -1.27 1.72 17.16
C TYR A 8 -1.62 0.91 18.43
N GLU A 9 -2.64 1.32 19.20
CA GLU A 9 -2.96 0.77 20.52
C GLU A 9 -3.91 -0.43 20.46
N MET A 10 -4.73 -0.51 19.43
CA MET A 10 -5.73 -1.56 19.24
C MET A 10 -5.53 -2.33 17.93
N PRO A 11 -5.95 -3.61 17.85
CA PRO A 11 -6.00 -4.34 16.59
C PRO A 11 -6.87 -3.64 15.54
N ILE A 12 -6.54 -3.81 14.25
CA ILE A 12 -7.27 -3.20 13.12
C ILE A 12 -8.76 -3.57 13.15
N LEU A 13 -9.07 -4.84 13.46
CA LEU A 13 -10.45 -5.34 13.45
C LEU A 13 -11.34 -4.69 14.52
N GLU A 14 -10.76 -4.23 15.63
CA GLU A 14 -11.50 -3.54 16.71
C GLU A 14 -11.75 -2.06 16.37
N GLN A 15 -11.07 -1.54 15.35
CA GLN A 15 -11.15 -0.14 14.92
C GLN A 15 -12.01 0.05 13.66
N LEU A 16 -12.56 -1.02 13.09
CA LEU A 16 -13.34 -0.92 11.85
C LEU A 16 -14.63 -0.12 12.08
N PRO A 17 -14.89 0.91 11.26
CA PRO A 17 -16.16 1.60 11.32
C PRO A 17 -17.26 0.71 10.73
N ASP A 18 -18.48 0.84 11.27
CA ASP A 18 -19.65 0.22 10.66
C ASP A 18 -19.77 0.69 9.19
N PRO A 19 -20.03 -0.21 8.22
CA PRO A 19 -20.45 -1.60 8.39
C PRO A 19 -19.33 -2.65 8.17
N PHE A 20 -18.05 -2.26 8.15
CA PHE A 20 -16.94 -3.17 7.81
C PHE A 20 -16.71 -4.23 8.90
N LYS A 21 -16.35 -5.45 8.48
CA LYS A 21 -16.21 -6.62 9.35
C LYS A 21 -14.90 -7.40 9.14
N GLU A 22 -14.30 -7.28 7.97
CA GLU A 22 -13.01 -7.88 7.64
C GLU A 22 -12.04 -6.82 7.14
N ALA A 23 -10.75 -7.07 7.36
CA ALA A 23 -9.67 -6.25 6.84
C ALA A 23 -8.51 -7.11 6.35
N ALA A 24 -7.76 -6.58 5.39
CA ALA A 24 -6.50 -7.14 4.94
C ALA A 24 -5.54 -6.01 4.57
N ILE A 25 -4.26 -6.26 4.78
CA ILE A 25 -3.18 -5.37 4.38
C ILE A 25 -2.67 -5.87 3.03
N LEU A 26 -2.98 -5.13 1.96
CA LEU A 26 -2.43 -5.39 0.63
C LEU A 26 -1.00 -4.85 0.58
N LEU A 27 -0.06 -5.69 0.18
CA LEU A 27 1.33 -5.30 0.01
C LEU A 27 1.48 -4.62 -1.35
N ASN A 28 1.79 -3.32 -1.36
CA ASN A 28 1.98 -2.60 -2.62
C ASN A 28 3.22 -3.19 -3.32
N PRO A 29 3.11 -3.71 -4.55
CA PRO A 29 4.25 -4.34 -5.21
C PRO A 29 5.36 -3.32 -5.49
N PHE A 30 6.60 -3.83 -5.58
CA PHE A 30 7.74 -3.07 -6.08
C PHE A 30 7.54 -2.77 -7.58
N ILE A 31 8.26 -1.78 -8.08
CA ILE A 31 8.17 -1.36 -9.49
C ILE A 31 9.44 -1.82 -10.20
N ILE A 32 9.33 -2.73 -11.16
CA ILE A 32 10.45 -3.08 -12.04
C ILE A 32 10.33 -2.38 -13.39
N MET A 33 11.33 -1.58 -13.74
CA MET A 33 11.42 -0.88 -15.01
C MET A 33 12.20 -1.70 -16.06
N PRO A 34 12.06 -1.41 -17.36
CA PRO A 34 12.84 -2.06 -18.40
C PRO A 34 14.35 -1.84 -18.21
N ILE A 35 15.14 -2.84 -18.61
CA ILE A 35 16.62 -2.77 -18.55
C ILE A 35 17.13 -1.52 -19.28
N GLY A 36 17.98 -0.73 -18.60
CA GLY A 36 18.57 0.49 -19.12
C GLY A 36 17.69 1.74 -18.95
N TRP A 37 16.46 1.61 -18.43
CA TRP A 37 15.59 2.76 -18.17
C TRP A 37 16.24 3.71 -17.16
N THR A 38 16.81 3.19 -16.08
CA THR A 38 17.46 3.99 -15.05
C THR A 38 18.63 4.81 -15.61
N ASP A 39 19.46 4.18 -16.46
CA ASP A 39 20.61 4.84 -17.08
C ASP A 39 20.20 5.93 -18.07
N MET A 40 19.13 5.71 -18.81
CA MET A 40 18.60 6.71 -19.74
C MET A 40 18.05 7.95 -19.01
N LYS A 41 17.57 7.79 -17.77
CA LYS A 41 16.96 8.86 -16.99
C LYS A 41 17.96 9.67 -16.17
N LYS A 42 19.01 9.02 -15.65
CA LYS A 42 20.04 9.69 -14.85
C LYS A 42 20.82 10.68 -15.71
N LYS A 43 20.89 11.93 -15.26
CA LYS A 43 21.76 12.97 -15.82
C LYS A 43 23.13 13.01 -15.14
N SER A 44 23.24 12.44 -13.93
CA SER A 44 24.50 12.29 -13.20
C SER A 44 24.50 11.06 -12.29
N GLU A 45 25.67 10.67 -11.79
CA GLU A 45 25.83 9.52 -10.89
C GLU A 45 25.15 9.71 -9.51
N TYR A 46 24.97 10.96 -9.08
CA TYR A 46 24.35 11.32 -7.79
C TYR A 46 22.84 11.55 -7.88
N GLU A 47 22.26 11.53 -9.07
CA GLU A 47 20.83 11.75 -9.22
C GLU A 47 20.04 10.49 -8.80
N HIS A 48 19.18 10.67 -7.80
CA HIS A 48 18.13 9.72 -7.49
C HIS A 48 17.02 9.87 -8.51
N VAL A 49 16.77 8.80 -9.26
CA VAL A 49 15.67 8.72 -10.21
C VAL A 49 14.63 7.80 -9.61
N TYR A 50 13.36 8.12 -9.84
CA TYR A 50 12.23 7.25 -9.53
C TYR A 50 11.25 7.32 -10.70
N PRO A 51 10.59 6.21 -11.10
CA PRO A 51 9.65 6.24 -12.22
C PRO A 51 8.46 7.16 -11.94
N GLU A 52 8.13 8.03 -12.89
CA GLU A 52 6.87 8.76 -12.87
C GLU A 52 5.69 7.80 -13.01
N LEU A 53 4.51 8.19 -12.50
CA LEU A 53 3.32 7.35 -12.49
C LEU A 53 2.94 6.85 -13.90
N GLU A 54 2.97 7.73 -14.90
CA GLU A 54 2.69 7.32 -16.26
C GLU A 54 3.71 6.30 -16.80
N GLU A 55 4.98 6.43 -16.40
CA GLU A 55 6.04 5.54 -16.86
C GLU A 55 5.94 4.16 -16.21
N SER A 56 5.64 4.11 -14.91
CA SER A 56 5.43 2.83 -14.23
C SER A 56 4.21 2.08 -14.78
N ILE A 57 3.14 2.79 -15.13
CA ILE A 57 1.95 2.19 -15.77
C ILE A 57 2.27 1.70 -17.20
N LYS A 58 2.96 2.52 -18.01
CA LYS A 58 3.19 2.20 -19.43
C LYS A 58 4.32 1.20 -19.66
N LEU A 59 5.37 1.26 -18.86
CA LEU A 59 6.64 0.54 -19.08
C LEU A 59 7.00 -0.41 -17.94
N GLY A 60 6.61 -0.06 -16.71
CA GLY A 60 6.92 -0.82 -15.52
C GLY A 60 6.07 -2.09 -15.38
N LYS A 61 6.48 -2.96 -14.46
CA LYS A 61 5.70 -4.12 -14.04
C LYS A 61 5.70 -4.22 -12.51
N PRO A 62 4.63 -4.75 -11.91
CA PRO A 62 4.63 -5.05 -10.48
C PRO A 62 5.59 -6.21 -10.20
N LYS A 63 6.39 -6.08 -9.15
CA LYS A 63 7.18 -7.16 -8.58
C LYS A 63 6.70 -7.46 -7.15
N PRO A 64 6.12 -8.65 -6.90
CA PRO A 64 5.66 -9.06 -5.57
C PRO A 64 6.76 -9.03 -4.52
N TRP A 65 6.40 -8.77 -3.28
CA TRP A 65 7.30 -8.79 -2.12
C TRP A 65 7.97 -10.15 -1.96
N LYS A 66 7.24 -11.25 -2.16
CA LYS A 66 7.80 -12.60 -2.11
C LYS A 66 8.93 -12.83 -3.10
N GLU A 67 8.89 -12.22 -4.28
CA GLU A 67 9.98 -12.29 -5.24
C GLU A 67 11.20 -11.49 -4.76
N VAL A 68 10.97 -10.28 -4.23
CA VAL A 68 12.04 -9.46 -3.65
C VAL A 68 12.68 -10.13 -2.43
N MET A 69 11.89 -10.77 -1.56
CA MET A 69 12.39 -11.57 -0.44
C MET A 69 13.27 -12.72 -0.91
N HIS A 70 12.86 -13.41 -1.98
CA HIS A 70 13.64 -14.50 -2.55
C HIS A 70 15.02 -14.02 -3.05
N GLU A 71 15.06 -12.86 -3.72
CA GLU A 71 16.30 -12.30 -4.28
C GLU A 71 17.22 -11.69 -3.22
N THR A 72 16.66 -11.04 -2.21
CA THR A 72 17.41 -10.35 -1.14
C THR A 72 17.81 -11.29 -0.01
N GLY A 73 17.12 -12.42 0.14
CA GLY A 73 17.29 -13.36 1.24
C GLY A 73 16.59 -12.96 2.54
N ILE A 74 15.78 -11.89 2.54
CA ILE A 74 14.91 -11.48 3.66
C ILE A 74 13.85 -12.57 3.92
N LYS A 75 13.57 -12.88 5.20
CA LYS A 75 12.88 -14.13 5.57
C LYS A 75 11.38 -14.00 5.72
N SER A 76 10.87 -12.81 6.03
CA SER A 76 9.43 -12.59 6.20
C SER A 76 8.95 -11.25 5.64
N TYR A 77 7.63 -11.10 5.49
CA TYR A 77 7.03 -9.84 5.08
C TYR A 77 7.26 -8.74 6.12
N GLU A 78 7.23 -9.11 7.40
CA GLU A 78 7.50 -8.21 8.51
C GLU A 78 8.94 -7.67 8.43
N GLU A 79 9.93 -8.54 8.20
CA GLU A 79 11.31 -8.13 8.00
C GLU A 79 11.47 -7.21 6.79
N LEU A 80 10.79 -7.50 5.68
CA LEU A 80 10.85 -6.66 4.48
C LEU A 80 10.19 -5.30 4.71
N ALA A 81 9.06 -5.25 5.43
CA ALA A 81 8.41 -4.00 5.82
C ALA A 81 9.32 -3.13 6.71
N VAL A 82 9.98 -3.75 7.69
CA VAL A 82 10.95 -3.05 8.55
C VAL A 82 12.16 -2.58 7.73
N ALA A 83 12.66 -3.38 6.78
CA ALA A 83 13.74 -2.99 5.89
C ALA A 83 13.37 -1.75 5.06
N LEU A 84 12.20 -1.77 4.42
CA LEU A 84 11.66 -0.66 3.63
C LEU A 84 11.56 0.62 4.48
N LYS A 85 10.86 0.56 5.63
CA LYS A 85 10.68 1.73 6.50
C LYS A 85 12.00 2.22 7.10
N THR A 86 12.96 1.33 7.41
CA THR A 86 14.29 1.74 7.87
C THR A 86 15.05 2.49 6.77
N SER A 87 15.02 2.00 5.53
CA SER A 87 15.72 2.63 4.39
C SER A 87 15.30 4.08 4.13
N ILE A 88 14.06 4.43 4.47
CA ILE A 88 13.51 5.78 4.31
C ILE A 88 13.46 6.59 5.62
N SER A 89 14.03 6.05 6.71
CA SER A 89 14.02 6.67 8.04
C SER A 89 12.62 6.89 8.65
N ALA A 90 11.62 6.08 8.24
CA ALA A 90 10.25 6.11 8.75
C ALA A 90 10.06 5.34 10.08
N LEU A 91 11.15 4.91 10.72
CA LEU A 91 11.15 4.26 12.03
C LEU A 91 12.03 5.05 13.01
N LYS A 92 11.63 5.06 14.29
CA LYS A 92 12.54 5.51 15.36
C LYS A 92 13.75 4.61 15.42
N LYS A 93 14.87 5.16 15.90
CA LYS A 93 16.17 4.49 15.96
C LYS A 93 16.13 3.14 16.69
N GLU A 94 15.34 3.01 17.76
CA GLU A 94 15.23 1.73 18.49
C GLU A 94 14.51 0.61 17.71
N PHE A 95 13.69 0.97 16.71
CA PHE A 95 12.97 0.02 15.87
C PHE A 95 13.64 -0.20 14.50
N ALA A 96 14.54 0.69 14.11
CA ALA A 96 15.26 0.63 12.84
C ALA A 96 16.18 -0.60 12.77
N ARG A 97 16.16 -1.32 11.64
CA ARG A 97 17.03 -2.46 11.35
C ARG A 97 17.93 -2.18 10.16
N GLU A 98 19.01 -1.46 10.43
CA GLU A 98 20.02 -1.06 9.44
C GLU A 98 20.63 -2.25 8.69
N ASP A 99 20.73 -3.40 9.35
CA ASP A 99 21.19 -4.65 8.74
C ASP A 99 20.21 -5.15 7.66
N LEU A 100 18.89 -5.07 7.92
CA LEU A 100 17.86 -5.43 6.95
C LEU A 100 17.76 -4.41 5.82
N ALA A 101 17.84 -3.11 6.13
CA ALA A 101 17.86 -2.05 5.11
C ALA A 101 19.06 -2.19 4.17
N LYS A 102 20.25 -2.48 4.71
CA LYS A 102 21.44 -2.78 3.90
C LYS A 102 21.24 -4.03 3.07
N LEU A 103 20.72 -5.11 3.65
CA LEU A 103 20.47 -6.37 2.92
C LEU A 103 19.52 -6.15 1.73
N LEU A 104 18.45 -5.37 1.92
CA LEU A 104 17.55 -4.96 0.85
C LEU A 104 18.31 -4.17 -0.23
N ASN A 105 18.93 -3.04 0.14
CA ASN A 105 19.51 -2.11 -0.82
C ASN A 105 20.73 -2.65 -1.58
N TYR A 106 21.54 -3.53 -0.96
CA TYR A 106 22.68 -4.15 -1.66
C TYR A 106 22.26 -5.15 -2.73
N ASN A 107 21.08 -5.77 -2.60
CA ASN A 107 20.60 -6.81 -3.50
C ASN A 107 19.54 -6.31 -4.50
N LEU A 108 19.11 -5.06 -4.38
CA LEU A 108 18.18 -4.48 -5.34
C LEU A 108 18.86 -4.25 -6.69
N SER A 109 18.25 -4.79 -7.73
CA SER A 109 18.56 -4.43 -9.11
C SER A 109 18.40 -2.92 -9.30
N LYS A 110 19.26 -2.35 -10.15
CA LYS A 110 19.19 -0.93 -10.54
C LYS A 110 17.85 -0.51 -11.13
N GLU A 111 17.12 -1.45 -11.73
CA GLU A 111 15.81 -1.19 -12.35
C GLU A 111 14.63 -1.50 -11.41
N LEU A 112 14.91 -1.90 -10.16
CA LEU A 112 13.90 -2.26 -9.19
C LEU A 112 13.76 -1.14 -8.15
N TYR A 113 12.57 -0.58 -8.10
CA TYR A 113 12.21 0.55 -7.25
C TYR A 113 11.25 0.09 -6.16
N TYR A 114 11.30 0.80 -5.03
CA TYR A 114 10.39 0.56 -3.91
C TYR A 114 8.94 0.74 -4.38
N PRO A 115 7.95 0.20 -3.66
CA PRO A 115 6.58 0.66 -3.81
C PRO A 115 6.51 2.16 -3.50
N ARG A 116 5.52 2.86 -4.05
CA ARG A 116 5.29 4.27 -3.68
C ARG A 116 4.81 4.32 -2.23
N GLU A 117 5.51 5.12 -1.42
CA GLU A 117 5.09 5.43 -0.06
C GLU A 117 3.79 6.25 -0.08
N ASP A 118 2.96 6.05 0.94
CA ASP A 118 1.71 6.77 1.22
C ASP A 118 0.63 6.68 0.14
N LYS A 119 0.78 5.77 -0.83
CA LYS A 119 -0.09 5.68 -2.00
C LYS A 119 -0.69 4.31 -2.16
N ILE A 120 -1.89 4.26 -2.71
CA ILE A 120 -2.40 3.03 -3.32
C ILE A 120 -1.60 2.77 -4.58
N SER A 121 -0.99 1.58 -4.69
CA SER A 121 -0.18 1.23 -5.86
C SER A 121 -1.03 1.24 -7.14
N GLU A 122 -0.48 1.81 -8.20
CA GLU A 122 -1.07 1.84 -9.55
C GLU A 122 -1.43 0.44 -10.07
N TYR A 123 -0.70 -0.59 -9.62
CA TYR A 123 -0.92 -1.97 -10.00
C TYR A 123 -2.10 -2.65 -9.25
N LEU A 124 -2.60 -2.04 -8.17
CA LEU A 124 -3.79 -2.51 -7.46
C LEU A 124 -5.08 -1.89 -8.01
N ILE A 125 -4.99 -0.67 -8.55
CA ILE A 125 -6.14 0.13 -9.00
C ILE A 125 -7.09 -0.61 -9.97
N PRO A 126 -6.62 -1.34 -11.00
CA PRO A 126 -7.55 -2.07 -11.88
C PRO A 126 -8.41 -3.11 -11.15
N GLY A 127 -7.82 -3.86 -10.20
CA GLY A 127 -8.57 -4.82 -9.40
C GLY A 127 -9.46 -4.15 -8.36
N ILE A 128 -9.02 -3.01 -7.79
CA ILE A 128 -9.84 -2.19 -6.89
C ILE A 128 -11.10 -1.71 -7.61
N LEU A 129 -10.96 -1.19 -8.83
CA LEU A 129 -12.08 -0.79 -9.68
C LEU A 129 -13.03 -1.97 -9.96
N GLU A 130 -12.50 -3.16 -10.26
CA GLU A 130 -13.32 -4.36 -10.45
C GLU A 130 -14.10 -4.72 -9.17
N VAL A 131 -13.46 -4.64 -8.00
CA VAL A 131 -14.10 -4.92 -6.70
C VAL A 131 -15.21 -3.91 -6.42
N LEU A 132 -14.93 -2.61 -6.54
CA LEU A 132 -15.92 -1.55 -6.34
C LEU A 132 -17.09 -1.67 -7.33
N SER A 133 -16.83 -2.03 -8.58
CA SER A 133 -17.88 -2.26 -9.58
C SER A 133 -18.74 -3.48 -9.27
N SER A 134 -18.17 -4.49 -8.61
CA SER A 134 -18.86 -5.76 -8.35
C SER A 134 -19.96 -5.68 -7.28
N SER A 135 -19.98 -4.63 -6.46
CA SER A 135 -21.09 -4.38 -5.52
C SER A 135 -22.35 -3.86 -6.21
N GLY A 136 -22.28 -3.53 -7.51
CA GLY A 136 -23.35 -2.88 -8.24
C GLY A 136 -23.38 -1.36 -8.05
N ALA A 137 -22.34 -0.80 -7.42
CA ALA A 137 -22.17 0.64 -7.30
C ALA A 137 -21.97 1.31 -8.67
N ASN A 138 -22.45 2.56 -8.81
CA ASN A 138 -22.29 3.34 -10.03
C ASN A 138 -21.16 4.38 -9.91
N SER A 139 -20.84 4.77 -8.68
CA SER A 139 -19.75 5.65 -8.33
C SER A 139 -18.93 5.11 -7.16
N PHE A 140 -17.74 5.65 -6.99
CA PHE A 140 -16.98 5.55 -5.76
C PHE A 140 -16.81 6.94 -5.17
N MET A 141 -16.72 6.99 -3.86
CA MET A 141 -16.40 8.18 -3.08
C MET A 141 -14.93 8.14 -2.69
N TYR A 142 -14.31 9.32 -2.63
CA TYR A 142 -12.97 9.47 -2.08
C TYR A 142 -12.88 10.59 -1.04
N SER A 143 -11.93 10.47 -0.12
CA SER A 143 -11.57 11.52 0.83
C SER A 143 -10.06 11.50 1.10
N ASP A 144 -9.42 12.65 0.87
CA ASP A 144 -8.03 12.99 1.17
C ASP A 144 -8.03 13.95 2.38
N PRO A 145 -7.58 13.50 3.56
CA PRO A 145 -7.58 14.32 4.76
C PRO A 145 -6.46 15.37 4.79
N ILE A 146 -5.42 15.24 3.97
CA ILE A 146 -4.25 16.13 3.95
C ILE A 146 -4.59 17.40 3.17
N LEU A 147 -5.21 17.24 2.01
CA LEU A 147 -5.62 18.36 1.16
C LEU A 147 -7.04 18.86 1.44
N ASP A 148 -7.76 18.23 2.38
CA ASP A 148 -9.17 18.47 2.69
C ASP A 148 -10.06 18.36 1.44
N GLN A 149 -9.78 17.35 0.61
CA GLN A 149 -10.49 17.08 -0.63
C GLN A 149 -11.35 15.85 -0.48
N SER A 150 -12.58 15.92 -0.99
CA SER A 150 -13.46 14.76 -1.11
C SER A 150 -14.34 14.91 -2.33
N GLY A 151 -14.79 13.79 -2.86
CA GLY A 151 -15.63 13.80 -4.04
C GLY A 151 -16.21 12.44 -4.36
N GLU A 152 -16.94 12.43 -5.46
CA GLU A 152 -17.59 11.26 -6.03
C GLU A 152 -17.22 11.18 -7.50
N LEU A 153 -16.88 9.99 -7.97
CA LEU A 153 -16.63 9.73 -9.38
C LEU A 153 -17.39 8.51 -9.84
N ARG A 154 -18.03 8.64 -11.00
CA ARG A 154 -18.71 7.52 -11.64
C ARG A 154 -17.67 6.50 -12.08
N ILE A 155 -17.86 5.26 -11.66
CA ILE A 155 -16.98 4.13 -11.95
C ILE A 155 -16.78 3.98 -13.47
N LYS A 156 -17.85 4.11 -14.25
CA LYS A 156 -17.82 4.00 -15.72
C LYS A 156 -17.02 5.11 -16.42
N ASP A 157 -16.89 6.25 -15.76
CA ASP A 157 -16.23 7.44 -16.31
C ASP A 157 -14.79 7.55 -15.78
N ALA A 158 -14.45 6.81 -14.71
CA ALA A 158 -13.14 6.82 -14.09
C ALA A 158 -12.14 5.93 -14.84
N THR A 159 -11.03 6.52 -15.26
CA THR A 159 -9.86 5.81 -15.74
C THR A 159 -8.96 5.39 -14.58
N GLY A 160 -8.17 4.33 -14.78
CA GLY A 160 -7.17 3.92 -13.78
C GLY A 160 -6.15 5.01 -13.47
N LEU A 161 -5.83 5.88 -14.44
CA LEU A 161 -4.92 7.00 -14.24
C LEU A 161 -5.55 8.07 -13.34
N GLU A 162 -6.78 8.49 -13.62
CA GLU A 162 -7.50 9.45 -12.77
C GLU A 162 -7.58 8.94 -11.32
N MET A 163 -7.86 7.65 -11.13
CA MET A 163 -7.85 7.04 -9.80
C MET A 163 -6.49 7.09 -9.09
N CYS A 164 -5.39 6.89 -9.82
CA CYS A 164 -4.05 7.03 -9.25
C CYS A 164 -3.75 8.49 -8.86
N GLU A 165 -4.23 9.45 -9.66
CA GLU A 165 -4.03 10.88 -9.42
C GLU A 165 -4.87 11.42 -8.27
N LEU A 166 -6.05 10.83 -8.00
CA LEU A 166 -6.87 11.12 -6.82
C LEU A 166 -6.23 10.68 -5.51
N ALA A 167 -5.26 9.75 -5.56
CA ALA A 167 -4.56 9.19 -4.42
C ALA A 167 -3.14 9.79 -4.27
N PRO A 168 -2.95 11.12 -4.17
CA PRO A 168 -1.62 11.70 -4.16
C PRO A 168 -0.86 11.41 -2.86
N THR A 169 -1.55 11.04 -1.79
CA THR A 169 -1.01 10.70 -0.46
C THR A 169 -2.07 9.85 0.27
N GLU A 170 -2.47 10.22 1.49
CA GLU A 170 -3.57 9.59 2.21
C GLU A 170 -4.91 9.74 1.48
N ILE A 171 -5.56 8.62 1.21
CA ILE A 171 -6.90 8.59 0.62
C ILE A 171 -7.66 7.40 1.19
N VAL A 172 -8.97 7.57 1.38
CA VAL A 172 -9.92 6.45 1.42
C VAL A 172 -10.75 6.46 0.14
N ILE A 173 -10.94 5.29 -0.45
CA ILE A 173 -11.80 5.06 -1.60
C ILE A 173 -12.82 4.00 -1.22
N THR A 174 -14.10 4.28 -1.41
CA THR A 174 -15.19 3.37 -1.06
C THR A 174 -16.29 3.41 -2.10
N ASP A 175 -17.02 2.32 -2.26
CA ASP A 175 -18.24 2.33 -3.06
C ASP A 175 -19.38 3.01 -2.29
N GLU A 176 -20.44 3.46 -3.01
CA GLU A 176 -21.62 4.13 -2.44
C GLU A 176 -22.26 3.35 -1.28
N GLY A 177 -22.24 2.02 -1.34
CA GLY A 177 -22.85 1.12 -0.35
C GLY A 177 -21.97 0.86 0.88
N MET A 178 -20.72 1.35 0.86
CA MET A 178 -19.67 1.02 1.83
C MET A 178 -19.51 -0.50 1.99
N ASP A 179 -19.58 -1.24 0.88
CA ASP A 179 -19.35 -2.68 0.87
C ASP A 179 -17.85 -3.00 0.92
N TYR A 180 -17.04 -2.12 0.33
CA TYR A 180 -15.58 -2.20 0.29
C TYR A 180 -14.95 -0.82 0.45
N ALA A 181 -13.83 -0.76 1.19
CA ALA A 181 -13.00 0.44 1.24
C ALA A 181 -11.51 0.10 1.09
N PHE A 182 -10.78 0.99 0.41
CA PHE A 182 -9.34 0.90 0.23
C PHE A 182 -8.69 2.18 0.75
N LEU A 183 -7.67 2.04 1.57
CA LEU A 183 -7.00 3.16 2.22
C LEU A 183 -5.49 3.09 1.97
N SER A 184 -4.89 4.19 1.53
CA SER A 184 -3.45 4.35 1.72
C SER A 184 -3.15 4.61 3.19
N VAL A 185 -2.00 4.12 3.65
CA VAL A 185 -1.55 4.22 5.04
C VAL A 185 -0.30 5.09 5.08
N TYR A 186 -0.30 6.08 5.97
CA TYR A 186 0.81 7.01 6.17
C TYR A 186 2.13 6.34 6.58
N ASP A 187 3.23 6.93 6.16
CA ASP A 187 4.61 6.46 6.26
C ASP A 187 4.73 4.97 5.87
N SER A 188 4.00 4.52 4.84
CA SER A 188 3.86 3.08 4.57
C SER A 188 3.79 2.69 3.10
N PHE A 189 4.07 1.42 2.86
CA PHE A 189 4.11 0.78 1.54
C PHE A 189 2.97 -0.22 1.34
N ILE A 190 1.82 0.04 1.97
CA ILE A 190 0.67 -0.86 1.96
C ILE A 190 -0.62 -0.11 1.62
N THR A 191 -1.62 -0.87 1.22
CA THR A 191 -3.01 -0.43 1.12
C THR A 191 -3.85 -1.26 2.08
N LEU A 192 -4.63 -0.62 2.96
CA LEU A 192 -5.59 -1.33 3.80
C LEU A 192 -6.89 -1.57 3.01
N PHE A 193 -7.34 -2.81 2.96
CA PHE A 193 -8.58 -3.23 2.31
C PHE A 193 -9.58 -3.65 3.36
N LEU A 194 -10.76 -3.01 3.38
CA LEU A 194 -11.86 -3.30 4.28
C LEU A 194 -13.03 -3.90 3.50
N SER A 195 -13.75 -4.83 4.12
CA SER A 195 -14.98 -5.38 3.57
C SER A 195 -16.07 -5.55 4.62
N LYS A 196 -17.30 -5.24 4.22
CA LYS A 196 -18.53 -5.48 4.98
C LYS A 196 -18.91 -6.95 5.03
N GLU A 197 -18.54 -7.72 4.01
CA GLU A 197 -18.83 -9.15 3.90
C GLU A 197 -17.60 -10.00 4.20
N LYS A 198 -17.84 -11.26 4.62
CA LYS A 198 -16.77 -12.22 4.91
C LYS A 198 -16.22 -12.89 3.65
N LYS A 199 -15.65 -12.10 2.74
CA LYS A 199 -15.20 -12.54 1.40
C LYS A 199 -13.80 -12.05 1.04
N ILE A 200 -13.06 -11.43 1.97
CA ILE A 200 -11.83 -10.71 1.63
C ILE A 200 -10.77 -11.64 1.01
N LYS A 201 -10.66 -12.87 1.53
CA LYS A 201 -9.73 -13.89 1.03
C LYS A 201 -10.05 -14.35 -0.39
N GLU A 202 -11.34 -14.46 -0.74
CA GLU A 202 -11.77 -14.84 -2.07
C GLU A 202 -11.40 -13.76 -3.09
N ILE A 203 -11.64 -12.50 -2.74
CA ILE A 203 -11.32 -11.33 -3.55
C ILE A 203 -9.80 -11.22 -3.78
N ILE A 204 -9.00 -11.37 -2.72
CA ILE A 204 -7.54 -11.34 -2.80
C ILE A 204 -7.02 -12.44 -3.74
N ASN A 205 -7.52 -13.67 -3.59
CA ASN A 205 -7.13 -14.79 -4.44
C ASN A 205 -7.53 -14.57 -5.91
N LYS A 206 -8.74 -14.06 -6.16
CA LYS A 206 -9.23 -13.76 -7.52
C LYS A 206 -8.34 -12.73 -8.21
N ASN A 207 -7.97 -11.66 -7.50
CA ASN A 207 -7.13 -10.58 -8.01
C ASN A 207 -5.62 -10.89 -7.97
N LYS A 208 -5.23 -12.03 -7.39
CA LYS A 208 -3.82 -12.44 -7.18
C LYS A 208 -3.01 -11.40 -6.40
N TRP A 209 -3.64 -10.74 -5.44
CA TRP A 209 -2.96 -9.78 -4.58
C TRP A 209 -2.14 -10.48 -3.51
N GLU A 210 -1.00 -9.89 -3.19
CA GLU A 210 -0.19 -10.29 -2.05
C GLU A 210 -0.67 -9.51 -0.82
N ALA A 211 -1.05 -10.22 0.23
CA ALA A 211 -1.73 -9.60 1.36
C ALA A 211 -1.53 -10.36 2.68
N VAL A 212 -1.63 -9.62 3.78
CA VAL A 212 -1.76 -10.14 5.15
C VAL A 212 -3.23 -10.01 5.55
N ILE A 213 -3.91 -11.13 5.83
CA ILE A 213 -5.30 -11.11 6.31
C ILE A 213 -5.29 -10.71 7.79
N CYS A 214 -6.06 -9.68 8.17
CA CYS A 214 -6.10 -9.21 9.55
C CYS A 214 -6.83 -10.23 10.43
N GLY A 215 -6.17 -10.65 11.50
CA GLY A 215 -6.76 -11.40 12.60
C GLY A 215 -6.98 -10.54 13.85
N PRO A 216 -7.44 -11.15 14.96
CA PRO A 216 -7.69 -10.43 16.22
C PRO A 216 -6.47 -9.70 16.79
N GLU A 217 -5.25 -10.14 16.45
CA GLU A 217 -3.99 -9.55 16.95
C GLU A 217 -3.22 -8.79 15.87
N THR A 218 -3.87 -8.45 14.74
CA THR A 218 -3.22 -7.68 13.67
C THR A 218 -3.39 -6.19 13.91
N TYR A 219 -2.31 -5.53 14.32
CA TYR A 219 -2.22 -4.08 14.51
C TYR A 219 -1.84 -3.38 13.20
N ILE A 220 -2.01 -2.05 13.13
CA ILE A 220 -1.52 -1.26 11.99
C ILE A 220 0.02 -1.33 11.85
N SER A 221 0.72 -1.52 12.97
CA SER A 221 2.13 -1.91 13.06
C SER A 221 2.34 -3.41 12.91
N TRP A 222 1.65 -4.06 11.97
CA TRP A 222 1.62 -5.52 11.77
C TRP A 222 3.00 -6.19 11.74
N TYR A 223 4.05 -5.47 11.34
CA TYR A 223 5.44 -5.91 11.31
C TYR A 223 6.14 -5.97 12.69
N PHE A 224 5.58 -5.34 13.72
CA PHE A 224 6.01 -5.46 15.12
C PHE A 224 4.93 -6.04 16.04
N GLY A 225 3.67 -6.12 15.59
CA GLY A 225 2.52 -6.44 16.43
C GLY A 225 2.14 -5.24 17.31
N LYS A 226 1.68 -5.53 18.53
CA LYS A 226 1.35 -4.49 19.52
C LYS A 226 2.62 -3.75 19.94
N ILE A 227 2.65 -2.44 19.70
CA ILE A 227 3.74 -1.58 20.20
C ILE A 227 3.30 -1.03 21.56
N GLU A 228 3.95 -1.47 22.63
CA GLU A 228 3.77 -0.89 23.95
C GLU A 228 4.64 0.36 24.07
N PHE A 229 4.02 1.54 24.01
CA PHE A 229 4.72 2.76 24.38
C PHE A 229 4.95 2.74 25.88
N GLY A 230 6.21 2.61 26.31
CA GLY A 230 6.56 2.89 27.70
C GLY A 230 6.09 4.30 28.04
N SER A 231 5.29 4.42 29.09
CA SER A 231 4.91 5.70 29.68
C SER A 231 6.18 6.45 30.04
N ASN A 232 6.56 7.42 29.21
CA ASN A 232 7.53 8.44 29.60
C ASN A 232 6.76 9.41 30.51
N ASP A 233 6.81 9.15 31.82
CA ASP A 233 6.62 10.19 32.83
C ASP A 233 7.72 11.26 32.71
#